data_AF-A0A950D1M8-F1
#
_entry.id   AF-A0A950D1M8-F1
#
_cell.length_a   1.000
_cell.length_b   1.000
_cell.length_c   1.000
_cell.angle_alpha   90.00
_cell.angle_beta   90.00
_cell.angle_gamma   90.00
#
_symmetry.space_group_name_H-M   'P 1'
#
loop_
_entity.id
_entity.type
_entity.pdbx_description
1 polymer ?
#
loop_
_entity_poly.entity_id
_entity_poly.type
_entity_poly.pdbx_seq_one_letter_code
_entity_poly.pdbx_strand_id
1 'polypeptide(L)'
;SDFSLARIVGKVLEQESVGCILPPETGTPAEVSQDIEDSLTLCDLLVIVYGKIHALWVRQHLRWMLKVIPQRQRPLRAVALLRIPPPPHDKREDLRLNLPSLRVLDCLNGLFREEDHDLLVQEVRQLLVPLMVPAS
;
A
#
# COMPACT_ATOMS: atom_id res chain seq x y z
N SER A 1 5.09 -12.84 -4.55
CA SER A 1 5.87 -11.90 -3.70
C SER A 1 4.98 -10.73 -3.29
N ASP A 2 5.40 -9.84 -2.39
CA ASP A 2 4.59 -8.65 -2.03
C ASP A 2 4.30 -7.77 -3.27
N PHE A 3 5.22 -7.76 -4.25
CA PHE A 3 5.00 -7.13 -5.55
C PHE A 3 3.85 -7.77 -6.36
N SER A 4 3.77 -9.11 -6.39
CA SER A 4 2.66 -9.82 -7.04
C SER A 4 1.31 -9.45 -6.41
N LEU A 5 1.27 -9.28 -5.09
CA LEU A 5 0.08 -8.82 -4.36
C LEU A 5 -0.27 -7.36 -4.70
N ALA A 6 0.72 -6.47 -4.74
CA ALA A 6 0.52 -5.09 -5.18
C ALA A 6 -0.06 -5.01 -6.59
N ARG A 7 0.37 -5.90 -7.49
CA ARG A 7 -0.17 -6.00 -8.85
C ARG A 7 -1.62 -6.48 -8.88
N ILE A 8 -2.00 -7.41 -8.00
CA ILE A 8 -3.41 -7.85 -7.85
C ILE A 8 -4.25 -6.67 -7.36
N VAL A 9 -3.82 -6.00 -6.30
CA VAL A 9 -4.49 -4.80 -5.76
C VAL A 9 -4.65 -3.74 -6.86
N GLY A 10 -3.59 -3.46 -7.62
CA GLY A 10 -3.63 -2.51 -8.73
C GLY A 10 -4.67 -2.86 -9.79
N LYS A 11 -4.80 -4.14 -10.16
CA LYS A 11 -5.84 -4.60 -11.10
C LYS A 11 -7.26 -4.43 -10.56
N VAL A 12 -7.47 -4.69 -9.27
CA VAL A 12 -8.78 -4.47 -8.63
C VAL A 12 -9.16 -2.99 -8.69
N LEU A 13 -8.21 -2.11 -8.38
CA LEU A 13 -8.42 -0.67 -8.43
C LEU A 13 -8.66 -0.16 -9.86
N GLU A 14 -7.94 -0.71 -10.84
CA GLU A 14 -8.15 -0.41 -12.26
C GLU A 14 -9.58 -0.76 -12.72
N GLN A 15 -10.12 -1.90 -12.25
CA GLN A 15 -11.51 -2.28 -12.52
C GLN A 15 -12.54 -1.30 -11.91
N GLU A 16 -12.15 -0.56 -10.88
CA GLU A 16 -12.94 0.51 -10.27
C GLU A 16 -12.65 1.90 -10.88
N SER A 17 -11.99 1.94 -12.06
CA SER A 17 -11.57 3.17 -12.73
C SER A 17 -10.58 4.04 -11.93
N VAL A 18 -9.76 3.40 -11.09
CA VAL A 18 -8.72 4.06 -10.32
C VAL A 18 -7.35 3.75 -10.90
N GLY A 19 -6.65 4.80 -11.37
CA GLY A 19 -5.29 4.69 -11.87
C GLY A 19 -4.30 4.31 -10.77
N CYS A 20 -3.44 3.33 -11.05
CA CYS A 20 -2.40 2.89 -10.12
C CYS A 20 -1.02 3.08 -10.74
N ILE A 21 -0.07 3.57 -9.94
CA ILE A 21 1.35 3.56 -10.27
C ILE A 21 2.02 2.52 -9.39
N LEU A 22 2.66 1.53 -10.00
CA LEU A 22 3.44 0.51 -9.30
C LEU A 22 4.93 0.79 -9.54
N PRO A 23 5.80 0.56 -8.54
CA PRO A 23 7.24 0.71 -8.74
C PRO A 23 7.74 -0.20 -9.88
N PRO A 24 8.78 0.22 -10.63
CA PRO A 24 9.34 -0.61 -11.69
C PRO A 24 9.96 -1.90 -11.14
N GLU A 25 9.76 -3.02 -11.85
CA GLU A 25 10.33 -4.34 -11.49
C GLU A 25 11.86 -4.41 -11.71
N THR A 26 12.38 -3.51 -12.54
CA THR A 26 13.79 -3.46 -12.96
C THR A 26 14.33 -2.05 -12.81
N GLY A 27 15.61 -1.93 -12.46
CA GLY A 27 16.29 -0.65 -12.33
C GLY A 27 17.32 -0.71 -11.21
N THR A 28 18.16 0.31 -11.13
CA THR A 28 19.03 0.52 -9.98
C THR A 28 18.20 0.99 -8.78
N PRO A 29 18.67 0.76 -7.54
CA PRO A 29 17.99 1.27 -6.35
C PRO A 29 17.74 2.78 -6.37
N ALA A 30 18.63 3.55 -7.00
CA ALA A 30 18.49 5.00 -7.15
C ALA A 30 17.33 5.37 -8.09
N GLU A 31 17.24 4.71 -9.24
CA GLU A 31 16.14 4.92 -10.20
C GLU A 31 14.78 4.54 -9.62
N VAL A 32 14.70 3.38 -8.96
CA VAL A 32 13.46 2.91 -8.29
C VAL A 32 13.04 3.89 -7.19
N SER A 33 14.01 4.41 -6.43
CA SER A 33 13.71 5.39 -5.38
C SER A 33 13.18 6.70 -5.98
N GLN A 34 13.83 7.23 -7.01
CA GLN A 34 13.39 8.46 -7.66
C GLN A 34 11.98 8.33 -8.26
N ASP A 35 11.69 7.22 -8.95
CA ASP A 35 10.36 6.96 -9.52
C ASP A 35 9.26 6.92 -8.45
N ILE A 36 9.55 6.33 -7.29
CA ILE A 36 8.62 6.33 -6.16
C ILE A 36 8.43 7.74 -5.60
N GLU A 37 9.48 8.55 -5.46
CA GLU A 37 9.34 9.95 -5.03
C GLU A 37 8.48 10.76 -5.99
N ASP A 38 8.74 10.64 -7.29
CA ASP A 38 8.01 11.33 -8.35
C ASP A 38 6.52 10.92 -8.32
N SER A 39 6.25 9.63 -8.22
CA SER A 39 4.90 9.08 -8.06
C SER A 39 4.20 9.60 -6.80
N LEU A 40 4.93 9.66 -5.69
CA LEU A 40 4.44 10.21 -4.42
C LEU A 40 4.13 11.70 -4.48
N THR A 41 4.54 12.44 -5.50
CA THR A 41 4.10 13.83 -5.70
C THR A 41 2.78 13.95 -6.46
N LEU A 42 2.43 12.93 -7.27
CA LEU A 42 1.30 12.95 -8.20
C LEU A 42 0.05 12.24 -7.66
N CYS A 43 0.22 11.17 -6.88
CA CYS A 43 -0.89 10.33 -6.43
C CYS A 43 -1.77 11.02 -5.38
N ASP A 44 -3.06 10.71 -5.31
CA ASP A 44 -3.94 11.18 -4.23
C ASP A 44 -3.89 10.30 -2.97
N LEU A 45 -3.51 9.05 -3.17
CA LEU A 45 -3.55 7.96 -2.20
C LEU A 45 -2.26 7.17 -2.29
N LEU A 46 -1.77 6.73 -1.14
CA LEU A 46 -0.64 5.82 -1.04
C LEU A 46 -1.12 4.50 -0.46
N VAL A 47 -0.91 3.39 -1.16
CA VAL A 47 -1.21 2.04 -0.67
C VAL A 47 0.09 1.28 -0.51
N ILE A 48 0.36 0.83 0.71
CA ILE A 48 1.52 -0.01 1.05
C ILE A 48 1.02 -1.43 1.26
N VAL A 49 1.39 -2.33 0.37
CA VAL A 49 1.05 -3.75 0.50
C VAL A 49 2.14 -4.46 1.31
N TYR A 50 1.74 -5.04 2.43
CA TYR A 50 2.61 -5.70 3.38
C TYR A 50 2.18 -7.17 3.57
N GLY A 51 2.96 -8.09 3.02
CA GLY A 51 2.73 -9.52 3.10
C GLY A 51 3.82 -10.24 3.90
N LYS A 52 4.94 -10.53 3.23
CA LYS A 52 6.05 -11.34 3.76
C LYS A 52 7.28 -10.51 4.14
N ILE A 53 7.34 -9.23 3.78
CA ILE A 53 8.48 -8.34 4.06
C ILE A 53 8.60 -8.03 5.56
N HIS A 54 9.80 -7.66 6.05
CA HIS A 54 10.02 -7.29 7.45
C HIS A 54 9.46 -5.90 7.78
N ALA A 55 8.82 -5.73 8.94
CA ALA A 55 8.28 -4.45 9.40
C ALA A 55 9.33 -3.31 9.49
N LEU A 56 10.62 -3.64 9.59
CA LEU A 56 11.70 -2.66 9.60
C LEU A 56 11.87 -1.99 8.23
N TRP A 57 11.72 -2.76 7.14
CA TRP A 57 11.78 -2.24 5.78
C TRP A 57 10.61 -1.28 5.52
N VAL A 58 9.40 -1.67 5.93
CA VAL A 58 8.21 -0.79 5.82
C VAL A 58 8.39 0.49 6.61
N ARG A 59 8.94 0.43 7.83
CA ARG A 59 9.25 1.62 8.65
C ARG A 59 10.26 2.54 7.97
N GLN A 60 11.33 2.00 7.39
CA GLN A 60 12.33 2.81 6.66
C GLN A 60 11.70 3.50 5.46
N HIS A 61 10.91 2.76 4.68
CA HIS A 61 10.20 3.31 3.53
C HIS A 61 9.20 4.40 3.95
N LEU A 62 8.40 4.16 4.99
CA LEU A 62 7.47 5.16 5.53
C LEU A 62 8.17 6.43 6.02
N ARG A 63 9.29 6.31 6.76
CA ARG A 63 10.07 7.48 7.19
C ARG A 63 10.61 8.28 6.02
N TRP A 64 11.01 7.61 4.96
CA TRP A 64 11.48 8.27 3.75
C TRP A 64 10.34 8.98 3.01
N MET A 65 9.19 8.31 2.82
CA MET A 65 8.01 8.92 2.21
C MET A 65 7.50 10.13 3.01
N LEU A 66 7.60 10.11 4.34
CA LEU A 66 7.25 11.25 5.20
C LEU A 66 8.10 12.50 4.96
N LYS A 67 9.26 12.39 4.31
CA LYS A 67 10.05 13.56 3.87
C LYS A 67 9.52 14.15 2.57
N VAL A 68 8.89 13.34 1.72
CA VAL A 68 8.37 13.72 0.40
C VAL A 68 6.95 14.27 0.53
N ILE A 69 6.11 13.67 1.39
CA ILE A 69 4.70 14.07 1.57
C ILE A 69 4.51 15.57 1.84
N PRO A 70 5.31 16.24 2.70
CA PRO A 70 5.18 17.68 2.94
C PRO A 70 5.56 18.56 1.73
N GLN A 71 6.26 18.02 0.73
CA GLN A 71 6.69 18.77 -0.47
C GLN A 71 5.59 18.82 -1.54
N ARG A 72 4.48 18.11 -1.32
CA ARG A 72 3.35 18.05 -2.25
C ARG A 72 2.55 19.36 -2.23
N GLN A 73 2.05 19.76 -3.40
CA GLN A 73 1.11 20.89 -3.50
C GLN A 73 -0.25 20.60 -2.85
N ARG A 74 -0.64 19.32 -2.76
CA ARG A 74 -1.88 18.87 -2.13
C ARG A 74 -1.60 17.71 -1.17
N PRO A 75 -2.19 17.72 0.04
CA PRO A 75 -2.01 16.61 0.97
C PRO A 75 -2.54 15.30 0.39
N LEU A 76 -1.97 14.17 0.81
CA LEU A 76 -2.55 12.86 0.52
C LEU A 76 -3.92 12.75 1.19
N ARG A 77 -4.91 12.24 0.45
CA ARG A 77 -6.26 12.01 0.98
C ARG A 77 -6.26 10.89 2.04
N ALA A 78 -5.49 9.84 1.79
CA ALA A 78 -5.26 8.76 2.74
C ALA A 78 -3.94 8.03 2.45
N VAL A 79 -3.40 7.40 3.50
CA VAL A 79 -2.34 6.40 3.39
C VAL A 79 -2.92 5.10 3.89
N ALA A 80 -2.99 4.08 3.05
CA ALA A 80 -3.48 2.77 3.42
C ALA A 80 -2.31 1.79 3.56
N LEU A 81 -2.21 1.11 4.69
CA LEU A 81 -1.34 -0.04 4.86
C LEU A 81 -2.20 -1.30 4.78
N LEU A 82 -2.07 -2.02 3.68
CA LEU A 82 -2.78 -3.26 3.43
C LEU A 82 -1.94 -4.43 3.95
N ARG A 83 -2.40 -5.07 5.02
CA ARG A 83 -1.74 -6.24 5.61
C ARG A 83 -2.41 -7.49 5.07
N ILE A 84 -1.67 -8.27 4.29
CA ILE A 84 -2.17 -9.51 3.68
C ILE A 84 -1.45 -10.70 4.31
N PRO A 85 -2.16 -11.72 4.83
CA PRO A 85 -1.56 -12.91 5.39
C PRO A 85 -0.73 -13.71 4.39
N PRO A 86 0.21 -14.55 4.86
CA PRO A 86 0.53 -14.81 6.26
C PRO A 86 1.70 -13.94 6.75
N PRO A 87 1.55 -13.06 7.77
CA PRO A 87 2.65 -12.86 8.68
C PRO A 87 2.72 -14.09 9.60
N PRO A 88 3.92 -14.63 9.89
CA PRO A 88 4.10 -15.57 10.99
C PRO A 88 3.41 -15.01 12.25
N HIS A 89 2.80 -15.89 13.07
CA HIS A 89 2.04 -15.50 14.26
C HIS A 89 2.79 -14.55 15.21
N ASP A 90 4.13 -14.51 15.13
CA ASP A 90 5.02 -13.67 15.96
C ASP A 90 5.49 -12.37 15.29
N LYS A 91 5.13 -12.08 14.03
CA LYS A 91 5.60 -10.93 13.24
C LYS A 91 4.54 -9.86 12.96
N ARG A 92 3.50 -9.79 13.78
CA ARG A 92 2.67 -8.58 13.88
C ARG A 92 3.45 -7.51 14.65
N GLU A 93 4.66 -7.19 14.19
CA GLU A 93 5.39 -6.05 14.71
C GLU A 93 4.54 -4.81 14.45
N ASP A 94 4.06 -4.21 15.53
CA ASP A 94 3.46 -2.89 15.49
C ASP A 94 4.44 -1.95 14.80
N LEU A 95 4.02 -1.36 13.69
CA LEU A 95 4.82 -0.40 12.95
C LEU A 95 5.11 0.85 13.78
N ARG A 96 4.41 1.04 14.92
CA ARG A 96 4.56 2.16 15.86
C ARG A 96 4.61 3.50 15.12
N LEU A 97 3.71 3.62 14.15
CA LEU A 97 3.60 4.76 13.26
C LEU A 97 2.21 5.33 13.44
N ASN A 98 2.17 6.58 13.90
CA ASN A 98 0.93 7.34 14.03
C ASN A 98 0.97 8.49 13.03
N LEU A 99 0.26 8.33 11.93
CA LEU A 99 0.01 9.41 10.97
C LEU A 99 -1.49 9.66 10.94
N PRO A 100 -1.96 10.91 11.01
CA PRO A 100 -3.40 11.21 11.01
C PRO A 100 -4.17 10.60 9.83
N SER A 101 -3.51 10.51 8.67
CA SER A 101 -4.05 9.95 7.43
C SER A 101 -3.79 8.45 7.24
N LEU A 102 -3.07 7.78 8.16
CA LEU A 102 -2.81 6.34 8.06
C LEU A 102 -4.07 5.55 8.41
N ARG A 103 -4.40 4.60 7.55
CA ARG A 103 -5.44 3.59 7.71
C ARG A 103 -4.76 2.24 7.59
N VAL A 104 -4.76 1.48 8.68
CA VAL A 104 -4.28 0.09 8.66
C VAL A 104 -5.48 -0.78 8.30
N LEU A 105 -5.33 -1.52 7.21
CA LEU A 105 -6.37 -2.38 6.65
C LEU A 105 -5.85 -3.81 6.73
N ASP A 106 -6.37 -4.55 7.70
CA ASP A 106 -6.07 -5.96 7.85
C ASP A 106 -6.97 -6.74 6.90
N CYS A 107 -6.44 -7.10 5.73
CA CYS A 107 -7.12 -8.04 4.85
C CYS A 107 -7.00 -9.43 5.47
N LEU A 108 -8.12 -10.13 5.59
CA LEU A 108 -8.17 -11.58 5.84
C LEU A 108 -7.60 -11.96 7.21
N ASN A 109 -8.47 -12.39 8.12
CA ASN A 109 -8.16 -12.72 9.51
C ASN A 109 -7.26 -13.97 9.69
N GLY A 110 -6.07 -14.01 9.08
CA GLY A 110 -5.03 -15.04 9.25
C GLY A 110 -5.14 -16.26 8.34
N LEU A 111 -6.07 -16.30 7.37
CA LEU A 111 -6.34 -17.49 6.56
C LEU A 111 -6.05 -17.35 5.06
N PHE A 112 -5.42 -16.26 4.62
CA PHE A 112 -5.17 -16.08 3.20
C PHE A 112 -4.15 -17.07 2.66
N ARG A 113 -4.55 -17.80 1.62
CA ARG A 113 -3.67 -18.50 0.70
C ARG A 113 -3.60 -17.72 -0.60
N GLU A 114 -2.48 -17.80 -1.30
CA GLU A 114 -2.26 -17.09 -2.58
C GLU A 114 -3.32 -17.47 -3.66
N GLU A 115 -4.00 -18.58 -3.46
CA GLU A 115 -5.13 -19.10 -4.25
C GLU A 115 -6.50 -18.46 -3.94
N ASP A 116 -6.67 -17.73 -2.83
CA ASP A 116 -7.95 -17.10 -2.42
C ASP A 116 -8.20 -15.75 -3.11
N HIS A 117 -7.82 -15.64 -4.38
CA HIS A 117 -7.78 -14.39 -5.14
C HIS A 117 -9.09 -13.60 -5.08
N ASP A 118 -10.24 -14.27 -5.21
CA ASP A 118 -11.55 -13.62 -5.20
C ASP A 118 -11.90 -12.96 -3.85
N LEU A 119 -11.47 -13.58 -2.75
CA LEU A 119 -11.69 -13.04 -1.41
C LEU A 119 -10.81 -11.81 -1.16
N LEU A 120 -9.54 -11.83 -1.64
CA LEU A 120 -8.68 -10.66 -1.59
C LEU A 120 -9.26 -9.51 -2.41
N VAL A 121 -9.78 -9.79 -3.62
CA VAL A 121 -10.42 -8.79 -4.47
C VAL A 121 -11.60 -8.14 -3.74
N GLN A 122 -12.44 -8.95 -3.09
CA GLN A 122 -13.59 -8.46 -2.34
C GLN A 122 -13.18 -7.56 -1.16
N GLU A 123 -12.21 -7.98 -0.36
CA GLU A 123 -11.70 -7.21 0.79
C GLU A 123 -11.03 -5.89 0.34
N VAL A 124 -10.18 -5.95 -0.69
CA VAL A 124 -9.56 -4.75 -1.27
C VAL A 124 -10.62 -3.77 -1.74
N ARG A 125 -11.65 -4.25 -2.44
CA ARG A 125 -12.75 -3.41 -2.90
C ARG A 125 -13.50 -2.78 -1.72
N GLN A 126 -13.83 -3.56 -0.69
CA GLN A 126 -14.56 -3.06 0.48
C GLN A 126 -13.75 -2.05 1.31
N LEU A 127 -12.43 -2.24 1.42
CA LEU A 127 -11.59 -1.45 2.32
C LEU A 127 -10.93 -0.23 1.63
N LEU A 128 -10.50 -0.37 0.37
CA LEU A 128 -9.80 0.71 -0.34
C LEU A 128 -10.73 1.64 -1.10
N VAL A 129 -11.75 1.13 -1.82
CA VAL A 129 -12.61 1.96 -2.68
C VAL A 129 -13.27 3.12 -1.91
N PRO A 130 -13.77 2.95 -0.68
CA PRO A 130 -14.34 4.06 0.08
C PRO A 130 -13.35 5.20 0.39
N LEU A 131 -12.04 4.92 0.39
CA LEU A 131 -11.00 5.95 0.58
C LEU A 131 -10.75 6.79 -0.68
N MET A 132 -11.27 6.35 -1.84
CA MET A 132 -11.00 6.93 -3.15
C MET A 132 -12.12 7.84 -3.63
N VAL A 133 -13.33 7.64 -3.11
CA VAL A 133 -14.45 8.55 -3.30
C VAL A 133 -14.20 9.80 -2.45
N PRO A 134 -14.17 11.01 -3.03
CA PRO A 134 -14.11 12.22 -2.23
C PRO A 134 -15.34 12.30 -1.32
N ALA A 135 -15.14 12.65 -0.04
CA ALA A 135 -16.25 12.92 0.86
C ALA A 135 -17.07 14.08 0.26
N SER A 136 -18.34 13.79 -0.05
CA SER A 136 -19.31 14.76 -0.56
C SER A 136 -19.53 15.93 0.37
#